data_AF-A0A2N3AN88-F1
#
_entry.id   AF-A0A2N3AN88-F1
#
_cell.length_a   1.000
_cell.length_b   1.000
_cell.length_c   1.000
_cell.angle_alpha   90.00
_cell.angle_beta   90.00
_cell.angle_gamma   90.00
#
_symmetry.space_group_name_H-M   'P 1'
#
loop_
_entity.id
_entity.type
_entity.pdbx_description
1 polymer ?
#
loop_
_entity_poly.entity_id
_entity_poly.type
_entity_poly.pdbx_seq_one_letter_code
_entity_poly.pdbx_strand_id
1 'polypeptide(L)'
;MKKPWSISTTVRNPERLRDFLSVLKILEGEFFNSKNQIKYQIILIQNKVYEPTNLTKEQKEYFDDIEKEMPFSIAKEIFDAKNYNDPPHRGRQSFNPLKKFGFATIIDGKVRITELGNHFLGKDYDMGEIFFRSFLKWQIPNLDSNNFRKKDGFAIKPFIGTLHLINEVNKKWKALKEEPVGISKEEFSLFVPTLINYLDIIRQAEKVIDFRKQIRERKSDKEKRAFRNRYRKNFAAKFLNTSDNKAINSLLNNLKDYGDNTIRYFRLTRYIYIRGSGYYIDLEPRRHIELKKLLV
;
A
#
# COMPACT_ATOMS: atom_id res chain seq x y z
N MET A 1 -3.02 17.77 11.38
CA MET A 1 -2.79 17.88 9.92
C MET A 1 -3.25 16.60 9.25
N LYS A 2 -4.11 16.69 8.23
CA LYS A 2 -4.61 15.52 7.49
C LYS A 2 -3.46 14.84 6.77
N LYS A 3 -3.48 13.50 6.71
CA LYS A 3 -2.46 12.68 6.06
C LYS A 3 -3.13 11.80 5.01
N PRO A 4 -2.53 11.59 3.83
CA PRO A 4 -3.03 10.55 2.94
C PRO A 4 -2.81 9.19 3.59
N TRP A 5 -3.71 8.24 3.34
CA TRP A 5 -3.46 6.84 3.69
C TRP A 5 -2.59 6.18 2.62
N SER A 6 -1.93 5.08 2.96
CA SER A 6 -1.12 4.31 2.01
C SER A 6 -1.11 2.83 2.36
N ILE A 7 -0.87 1.99 1.35
CA ILE A 7 -0.45 0.61 1.54
C ILE A 7 1.06 0.59 1.80
N SER A 8 1.51 -0.29 2.72
CA SER A 8 2.91 -0.35 3.18
C SER A 8 3.89 -0.23 2.01
N THR A 9 4.84 0.71 2.09
CA THR A 9 5.90 0.89 1.08
C THR A 9 7.14 0.05 1.37
N THR A 10 7.21 -0.62 2.52
CA THR A 10 8.35 -1.44 2.95
C THR A 10 8.50 -2.68 2.08
N VAL A 11 7.39 -3.35 1.76
CA VAL A 11 7.36 -4.49 0.85
C VAL A 11 6.49 -4.11 -0.33
N ARG A 12 7.12 -3.74 -1.45
CA ARG A 12 6.41 -3.31 -2.67
C ARG A 12 6.07 -4.47 -3.61
N ASN A 13 6.71 -5.62 -3.44
CA ASN A 13 6.34 -6.87 -4.10
C ASN A 13 5.52 -7.72 -3.12
N PRO A 14 4.20 -7.89 -3.33
CA PRO A 14 3.34 -8.64 -2.41
C PRO A 14 3.75 -10.12 -2.24
N GLU A 15 4.40 -10.74 -3.23
CA GLU A 15 4.87 -12.13 -3.13
C GLU A 15 5.89 -12.31 -2.00
N ARG A 16 6.77 -11.31 -1.82
CA ARG A 16 7.76 -11.31 -0.73
C ARG A 16 7.11 -11.33 0.65
N LEU A 17 5.85 -10.91 0.80
CA LEU A 17 5.17 -10.99 2.09
C LEU A 17 5.03 -12.45 2.56
N ARG A 18 4.91 -13.39 1.63
CA ARG A 18 4.85 -14.82 1.95
C ARG A 18 6.17 -15.29 2.55
N ASP A 19 7.30 -14.93 1.93
CA ASP A 19 8.63 -15.31 2.42
C ASP A 19 8.92 -14.72 3.81
N PHE A 20 8.56 -13.45 4.00
CA PHE A 20 8.66 -12.80 5.31
C PHE A 20 7.81 -13.51 6.37
N LEU A 21 6.62 -13.96 5.99
CA LEU A 21 5.70 -14.69 6.87
C LEU A 21 6.21 -16.11 7.19
N SER A 22 6.76 -16.81 6.20
CA SER A 22 7.39 -18.12 6.36
C SER A 22 8.53 -18.07 7.37
N VAL A 23 9.37 -17.03 7.29
CA VAL A 23 10.44 -16.81 8.27
C VAL A 23 9.88 -16.42 9.63
N LEU A 24 8.84 -15.59 9.69
CA LEU A 24 8.22 -15.20 10.96
C LEU A 24 7.59 -16.41 11.68
N LYS A 25 7.06 -17.37 10.94
CA LYS A 25 6.45 -18.60 11.48
C LYS A 25 7.40 -19.37 12.40
N ILE A 26 8.71 -19.31 12.15
CA ILE A 26 9.76 -19.93 12.98
C ILE A 26 9.74 -19.37 14.42
N LEU A 27 9.28 -18.12 14.58
CA LEU A 27 9.19 -17.44 15.89
C LEU A 27 7.78 -17.49 16.50
N GLU A 28 6.86 -18.27 15.93
CA GLU A 28 5.51 -18.40 16.50
C GLU A 28 5.54 -18.93 17.94
N GLY A 29 4.78 -18.30 18.83
CA GLY A 29 4.78 -18.61 20.26
C GLY A 29 5.93 -17.96 21.05
N GLU A 30 6.96 -17.44 20.39
CA GLU A 30 8.02 -16.69 21.06
C GLU A 30 7.58 -15.24 21.37
N PHE A 31 8.10 -14.66 22.46
CA PHE A 31 7.86 -13.25 22.79
C PHE A 31 8.46 -12.32 21.72
N PHE A 32 7.71 -11.34 21.24
CA PHE A 32 8.18 -10.37 20.24
C PHE A 32 8.86 -9.15 20.89
N ASN A 33 9.82 -9.42 21.77
CA ASN A 33 10.63 -8.41 22.48
C ASN A 33 11.86 -7.98 21.64
N SER A 34 12.68 -7.06 22.17
CA SER A 34 13.85 -6.52 21.45
C SER A 34 14.80 -7.59 20.92
N LYS A 35 15.05 -8.66 21.71
CA LYS A 35 15.90 -9.78 21.30
C LYS A 35 15.33 -10.49 20.08
N ASN A 36 14.03 -10.81 20.11
CA ASN A 36 13.39 -11.55 19.03
C ASN A 36 13.04 -10.69 17.81
N GLN A 37 12.91 -9.37 17.99
CA GLN A 37 12.83 -8.43 16.87
C GLN A 37 14.16 -8.41 16.09
N ILE A 38 15.31 -8.39 16.78
CA ILE A 38 16.63 -8.51 16.14
C ILE A 38 16.78 -9.89 15.48
N LYS A 39 16.48 -10.97 16.23
CA LYS A 39 16.52 -12.35 15.73
C LYS A 39 15.72 -12.50 14.45
N TYR A 40 14.50 -11.95 14.38
CA TYR A 40 13.67 -12.00 13.18
C TYR A 40 14.37 -11.40 11.97
N GLN A 41 14.99 -10.22 12.12
CA GLN A 41 15.72 -9.59 11.02
C GLN A 41 16.94 -10.41 10.58
N ILE A 42 17.66 -11.02 11.52
CA ILE A 42 18.80 -11.87 11.22
C ILE A 42 18.35 -13.14 10.47
N ILE A 43 17.26 -13.78 10.89
CA ILE A 43 16.75 -14.98 10.20
C ILE A 43 16.27 -14.62 8.77
N LEU A 44 15.72 -13.42 8.55
CA LEU A 44 15.38 -12.95 7.21
C LEU A 44 16.62 -12.83 6.30
N ILE A 45 17.76 -12.40 6.86
CA ILE A 45 19.05 -12.35 6.16
C ILE A 45 19.57 -13.76 5.90
N GLN A 46 19.53 -14.62 6.91
CA GLN A 46 19.95 -16.02 6.85
C GLN A 46 19.23 -16.79 5.73
N ASN A 47 17.92 -16.56 5.58
CA ASN A 47 17.09 -17.20 4.56
C ASN A 47 17.08 -16.42 3.22
N LYS A 48 17.97 -15.42 3.05
CA LYS A 48 18.11 -14.60 1.83
C LYS A 48 16.83 -13.84 1.43
N VAL A 49 15.84 -13.77 2.33
CA VAL A 49 14.58 -13.05 2.14
C VAL A 49 14.81 -11.53 2.23
N TYR A 50 15.85 -11.12 2.95
CA TYR A 50 16.29 -9.74 3.07
C TYR A 50 17.78 -9.62 2.79
N GLU A 51 18.14 -8.85 1.76
CA GLU A 51 19.53 -8.53 1.43
C GLU A 51 19.86 -7.08 1.86
N PRO A 52 20.78 -6.88 2.82
CA PRO A 52 21.30 -5.57 3.17
C PRO A 52 22.26 -5.02 2.09
N THR A 53 22.34 -3.69 1.94
CA THR A 53 23.33 -3.05 1.06
C THR A 53 24.74 -3.07 1.68
N ASN A 54 25.80 -2.91 0.89
CA ASN A 54 27.21 -2.85 1.35
C ASN A 54 27.68 -4.15 2.02
N LEU A 55 27.73 -5.25 1.25
CA LEU A 55 28.24 -6.55 1.68
C LEU A 55 29.70 -6.72 1.23
N THR A 56 30.49 -7.50 1.98
CA THR A 56 31.80 -7.97 1.47
C THR A 56 31.61 -8.92 0.30
N LYS A 57 32.70 -9.22 -0.42
CA LYS A 57 32.64 -10.18 -1.53
C LYS A 57 32.20 -11.57 -1.03
N GLU A 58 32.75 -12.08 0.08
CA GLU A 58 32.36 -13.38 0.61
C GLU A 58 30.90 -13.40 1.11
N GLN A 59 30.44 -12.31 1.74
CA GLN A 59 29.05 -12.19 2.18
C GLN A 59 28.09 -12.18 0.99
N LYS A 60 28.47 -11.53 -0.10
CA LYS A 60 27.64 -11.43 -1.31
C LYS A 60 27.45 -12.79 -2.00
N GLU A 61 28.46 -13.66 -1.98
CA GLU A 61 28.36 -15.01 -2.55
C GLU A 61 27.21 -15.84 -1.96
N TYR A 62 26.85 -15.63 -0.69
CA TYR A 62 25.69 -16.31 -0.10
C TYR A 62 24.36 -15.90 -0.72
N PHE A 63 24.25 -14.68 -1.26
CA PHE A 63 23.05 -14.19 -1.93
C PHE A 63 23.06 -14.54 -3.42
N ASP A 64 24.24 -14.56 -4.04
CA ASP A 64 24.40 -14.88 -5.47
C ASP A 64 24.22 -16.39 -5.75
N ASP A 65 24.61 -17.26 -4.81
CA ASP A 65 24.40 -18.72 -4.89
C ASP A 65 23.16 -19.14 -4.08
N ILE A 66 22.12 -19.62 -4.76
CA ILE A 66 20.85 -20.02 -4.14
C ILE A 66 21.02 -21.24 -3.23
N GLU A 67 21.87 -22.20 -3.60
CA GLU A 67 22.04 -23.48 -2.88
C GLU A 67 22.93 -23.34 -1.64
N LYS A 68 23.76 -22.30 -1.58
CA LYS A 68 24.67 -22.06 -0.46
C LYS A 68 23.92 -21.61 0.80
N GLU A 69 23.73 -22.50 1.77
CA GLU A 69 23.11 -22.14 3.04
C GLU A 69 23.95 -21.13 3.82
N MET A 70 23.31 -20.08 4.35
CA MET A 70 23.98 -19.08 5.19
C MET A 70 23.89 -19.47 6.68
N PRO A 71 25.02 -19.63 7.39
CA PRO A 71 24.99 -19.83 8.83
C PRO A 71 24.42 -18.61 9.57
N PHE A 72 23.73 -18.84 10.69
CA PHE A 72 23.18 -17.76 11.52
C PHE A 72 24.26 -16.77 11.99
N SER A 73 25.47 -17.26 12.30
CA SER A 73 26.61 -16.42 12.69
C SER A 73 26.98 -15.41 11.61
N ILE A 74 27.01 -15.83 10.34
CA ILE A 74 27.31 -14.97 9.19
C ILE A 74 26.17 -13.97 8.96
N ALA A 75 24.91 -14.41 9.05
CA ALA A 75 23.75 -13.51 8.95
C ALA A 75 23.76 -12.43 10.06
N LYS A 76 24.18 -12.81 11.28
CA LYS A 76 24.33 -11.90 12.41
C LYS A 76 25.46 -10.91 12.18
N GLU A 77 26.61 -11.36 11.67
CA GLU A 77 27.74 -10.49 11.31
C GLU A 77 27.33 -9.44 10.27
N ILE A 78 26.63 -9.88 9.21
CA ILE A 78 26.07 -8.99 8.18
C ILE A 78 25.13 -7.94 8.79
N PHE A 79 24.28 -8.35 9.74
CA PHE A 79 23.35 -7.45 10.42
C PHE A 79 24.09 -6.44 11.31
N ASP A 80 25.01 -6.91 12.14
CA ASP A 80 25.76 -6.09 13.10
C ASP A 80 26.66 -5.07 12.38
N ALA A 81 27.23 -5.44 11.22
CA ALA A 81 28.02 -4.55 10.38
C ALA A 81 27.25 -3.31 9.87
N LYS A 82 25.91 -3.30 9.96
CA LYS A 82 25.08 -2.13 9.61
C LYS A 82 25.02 -1.08 10.71
N ASN A 83 25.44 -1.42 11.93
CA ASN A 83 25.51 -0.51 13.07
C ASN A 83 24.23 0.34 13.24
N TYR A 84 23.07 -0.32 13.24
CA TYR A 84 21.77 0.37 13.34
C TYR A 84 21.63 1.08 14.70
N ASN A 85 21.17 2.34 14.69
CA ASN A 85 20.88 3.10 15.92
C ASN A 85 19.79 2.45 16.80
N ASP A 86 18.79 1.81 16.18
CA ASP A 86 17.74 1.03 16.85
C ASP A 86 17.61 -0.32 16.11
N PRO A 87 18.47 -1.31 16.43
CA PRO A 87 18.44 -2.61 15.76
C PRO A 87 17.08 -3.34 15.86
N PRO A 88 16.39 -3.35 17.02
CA PRO A 88 15.04 -3.91 17.14
C PRO A 88 14.01 -3.29 16.18
N HIS A 89 14.17 -2.01 15.80
CA HIS A 89 13.30 -1.38 14.81
C HIS A 89 13.24 -2.12 13.49
N ARG A 90 14.34 -2.76 13.07
CA ARG A 90 14.39 -3.48 11.78
C ARG A 90 13.41 -4.65 11.75
N GLY A 91 13.39 -5.45 12.82
CA GLY A 91 12.40 -6.53 12.98
C GLY A 91 10.97 -6.01 13.01
N ARG A 92 10.71 -4.90 13.71
CA ARG A 92 9.38 -4.26 13.71
C ARG A 92 8.96 -3.80 12.32
N GLN A 93 9.87 -3.20 11.55
CA GLN A 93 9.58 -2.77 10.17
C GLN A 93 9.25 -3.94 9.24
N SER A 94 9.95 -5.07 9.39
CA SER A 94 9.68 -6.30 8.64
C SER A 94 8.37 -6.97 9.06
N PHE A 95 7.99 -6.90 10.34
CA PHE A 95 6.75 -7.46 10.86
C PHE A 95 5.51 -6.60 10.53
N ASN A 96 5.66 -5.27 10.55
CA ASN A 96 4.56 -4.31 10.32
C ASN A 96 3.65 -4.61 9.12
N PRO A 97 4.16 -4.93 7.91
CA PRO A 97 3.28 -5.27 6.79
C PRO A 97 2.47 -6.55 7.06
N LEU A 98 3.07 -7.59 7.64
CA LEU A 98 2.39 -8.84 7.97
C LEU A 98 1.24 -8.61 8.97
N LYS A 99 1.49 -7.75 9.97
CA LYS A 99 0.45 -7.29 10.90
C LYS A 99 -0.66 -6.53 10.19
N LYS A 100 -0.30 -5.55 9.36
CA LYS A 100 -1.24 -4.67 8.66
C LYS A 100 -2.18 -5.41 7.69
N PHE A 101 -1.70 -6.48 7.06
CA PHE A 101 -2.53 -7.32 6.20
C PHE A 101 -3.28 -8.43 6.96
N GLY A 102 -3.08 -8.53 8.28
CA GLY A 102 -3.75 -9.51 9.13
C GLY A 102 -3.20 -10.92 9.00
N PHE A 103 -1.95 -11.09 8.56
CA PHE A 103 -1.30 -12.41 8.44
C PHE A 103 -0.66 -12.87 9.75
N ALA A 104 -0.23 -11.93 10.59
CA ALA A 104 0.32 -12.20 11.90
C ALA A 104 -0.14 -11.15 12.91
N THR A 105 -0.12 -11.48 14.19
CA THR A 105 -0.41 -10.54 15.27
C THR A 105 0.43 -10.88 16.51
N ILE A 106 0.36 -10.03 17.53
CA ILE A 106 0.95 -10.28 18.84
C ILE A 106 -0.18 -10.51 19.85
N ILE A 107 -0.19 -11.65 20.52
CA ILE A 107 -1.13 -11.98 21.62
C ILE A 107 -0.30 -12.31 22.85
N ASP A 108 -0.60 -11.67 23.98
CA ASP A 108 0.14 -11.83 25.25
C ASP A 108 1.66 -11.67 25.09
N GLY A 109 2.05 -10.70 24.25
CA GLY A 109 3.45 -10.42 23.92
C GLY A 109 4.12 -11.42 22.97
N LYS A 110 3.42 -12.47 22.53
CA LYS A 110 3.95 -13.54 21.67
C LYS A 110 3.50 -13.43 20.23
N VAL A 111 4.37 -13.82 19.29
CA VAL A 111 4.05 -13.89 17.86
C VAL A 111 2.99 -14.96 17.64
N ARG A 112 1.95 -14.62 16.88
CA ARG A 112 0.92 -15.56 16.42
C ARG A 112 0.66 -15.38 14.94
N ILE A 113 0.69 -16.48 14.18
CA ILE A 113 0.26 -16.48 12.79
C ILE A 113 -1.27 -16.67 12.77
N THR A 114 -1.96 -15.82 12.04
CA THR A 114 -3.43 -15.87 11.97
C THR A 114 -3.89 -17.04 11.08
N GLU A 115 -5.17 -17.37 11.10
CA GLU A 115 -5.74 -18.33 10.15
C GLU A 115 -5.49 -17.92 8.69
N LEU A 116 -5.64 -16.62 8.39
CA LEU A 116 -5.34 -16.07 7.06
C LEU A 116 -3.85 -16.19 6.73
N GLY A 117 -2.96 -15.98 7.70
CA GLY A 117 -1.52 -16.17 7.53
C GLY A 117 -1.16 -17.63 7.26
N ASN A 118 -1.73 -18.57 8.02
CA ASN A 118 -1.51 -20.00 7.79
C ASN A 118 -2.06 -20.45 6.42
N HIS A 119 -3.22 -19.93 6.02
CA HIS A 119 -3.76 -20.18 4.68
C HIS A 119 -2.82 -19.64 3.59
N PHE A 120 -2.22 -18.45 3.77
CA PHE A 120 -1.25 -17.90 2.84
C PHE A 120 0.04 -18.73 2.71
N LEU A 121 0.45 -19.40 3.80
CA LEU A 121 1.58 -20.32 3.80
C LEU A 121 1.25 -21.70 3.20
N GLY A 122 -0.03 -22.04 3.05
CA GLY A 122 -0.48 -23.30 2.48
C GLY A 122 -0.06 -23.51 1.02
N LYS A 123 -0.27 -24.72 0.51
CA LYS A 123 0.02 -25.08 -0.90
C LYS A 123 -1.01 -24.51 -1.87
N ASP A 124 -2.28 -24.50 -1.49
CA ASP A 124 -3.41 -24.16 -2.37
C ASP A 124 -3.93 -22.73 -2.15
N TYR A 125 -3.03 -21.78 -1.91
CA TYR A 125 -3.41 -20.39 -1.66
C TYR A 125 -3.73 -19.63 -2.95
N ASP A 126 -4.76 -18.78 -2.95
CA ASP A 126 -4.98 -17.77 -4.01
C ASP A 126 -4.62 -16.37 -3.50
N MET A 127 -3.59 -15.78 -4.10
CA MET A 127 -3.14 -14.42 -3.78
C MET A 127 -4.27 -13.39 -3.84
N GLY A 128 -5.13 -13.49 -4.85
CA GLY A 128 -6.20 -12.52 -5.06
C GLY A 128 -7.26 -12.60 -3.97
N GLU A 129 -7.64 -13.81 -3.57
CA GLU A 129 -8.54 -14.07 -2.46
C GLU A 129 -7.96 -13.54 -1.14
N ILE A 130 -6.69 -13.84 -0.85
CA ILE A 130 -6.03 -13.44 0.40
C ILE A 130 -6.03 -11.92 0.54
N PHE A 131 -5.55 -11.20 -0.48
CA PHE A 131 -5.53 -9.75 -0.43
C PHE A 131 -6.94 -9.16 -0.46
N PHE A 132 -7.89 -9.77 -1.15
CA PHE A 132 -9.27 -9.34 -1.10
C PHE A 132 -9.85 -9.43 0.32
N ARG A 133 -9.67 -10.56 1.02
CA ARG A 133 -10.08 -10.74 2.42
C ARG A 133 -9.42 -9.72 3.34
N SER A 134 -8.12 -9.49 3.19
CA SER A 134 -7.40 -8.46 3.96
C SER A 134 -7.97 -7.06 3.71
N PHE A 135 -8.16 -6.67 2.44
CA PHE A 135 -8.59 -5.33 2.06
C PHE A 135 -10.06 -5.04 2.34
N LEU A 136 -10.92 -6.07 2.32
CA LEU A 136 -12.33 -5.96 2.71
C LEU A 136 -12.49 -5.58 4.19
N LYS A 137 -11.58 -6.06 5.04
CA LYS A 137 -11.53 -5.77 6.49
C LYS A 137 -10.70 -4.53 6.82
N TRP A 138 -9.77 -4.14 5.94
CA TRP A 138 -8.90 -2.99 6.18
C TRP A 138 -9.70 -1.69 6.27
N GLN A 139 -9.65 -1.06 7.44
CA GLN A 139 -10.31 0.20 7.73
C GLN A 139 -9.37 1.19 8.41
N ILE A 140 -9.72 2.47 8.31
CA ILE A 140 -9.03 3.59 8.92
C ILE A 140 -10.10 4.53 9.49
N PRO A 141 -10.07 4.85 10.80
CA PRO A 141 -9.10 4.45 11.83
C PRO A 141 -9.08 2.93 12.10
N ASN A 142 -7.98 2.44 12.65
CA ASN A 142 -7.86 1.09 13.21
C ASN A 142 -7.01 1.11 14.48
N LEU A 143 -7.04 0.01 15.24
CA LEU A 143 -6.29 -0.14 16.49
C LEU A 143 -4.77 -0.21 16.27
N ASP A 144 -4.33 -0.52 15.05
CA ASP A 144 -2.92 -0.69 14.73
C ASP A 144 -2.17 0.61 14.48
N SER A 145 -2.88 1.74 14.33
CA SER A 145 -2.24 3.01 14.05
C SER A 145 -2.93 4.20 14.70
N ASN A 146 -2.18 4.89 15.56
CA ASN A 146 -2.58 6.19 16.11
C ASN A 146 -2.40 7.34 15.12
N ASN A 147 -1.89 7.09 13.90
CA ASN A 147 -1.64 8.11 12.89
C ASN A 147 -2.89 8.59 12.17
N PHE A 148 -3.96 7.81 12.20
CA PHE A 148 -5.18 8.07 11.44
C PHE A 148 -6.39 7.98 12.38
N ARG A 149 -6.74 9.10 13.02
CA ARG A 149 -7.73 9.10 14.11
C ARG A 149 -9.07 9.61 13.60
N LYS A 150 -10.16 9.15 14.24
CA LYS A 150 -11.53 9.63 13.96
C LYS A 150 -11.64 11.16 14.08
N LYS A 151 -10.98 11.76 15.08
CA LYS A 151 -10.96 13.23 15.28
C LYS A 151 -10.29 14.01 14.15
N ASP A 152 -9.44 13.37 13.35
CA ASP A 152 -8.81 13.97 12.18
C ASP A 152 -9.68 13.76 10.90
N GLY A 153 -10.87 13.19 11.05
CA GLY A 153 -11.87 12.99 9.99
C GLY A 153 -11.84 11.62 9.31
N PHE A 154 -10.97 10.70 9.76
CA PHE A 154 -10.87 9.37 9.15
C PHE A 154 -12.10 8.50 9.48
N ALA A 155 -12.69 7.96 8.43
CA ALA A 155 -13.75 6.95 8.47
C ALA A 155 -13.85 6.32 7.08
N ILE A 156 -12.96 5.38 6.75
CA ILE A 156 -12.91 4.80 5.40
C ILE A 156 -12.40 3.35 5.45
N LYS A 157 -12.95 2.50 4.59
CA LYS A 157 -12.31 1.26 4.14
C LYS A 157 -11.62 1.55 2.82
N PRO A 158 -10.29 1.74 2.77
CA PRO A 158 -9.63 2.32 1.59
C PRO A 158 -9.98 1.59 0.27
N PHE A 159 -9.98 0.26 0.28
CA PHE A 159 -10.30 -0.54 -0.89
C PHE A 159 -11.74 -0.34 -1.36
N ILE A 160 -12.71 -0.45 -0.45
CA ILE A 160 -14.13 -0.23 -0.76
C ILE A 160 -14.37 1.22 -1.23
N GLY A 161 -13.76 2.20 -0.55
CA GLY A 161 -13.80 3.60 -0.95
C GLY A 161 -13.27 3.84 -2.36
N THR A 162 -12.20 3.14 -2.76
CA THR A 162 -11.68 3.19 -4.12
C THR A 162 -12.68 2.62 -5.14
N LEU A 163 -13.27 1.46 -4.87
CA LEU A 163 -14.27 0.86 -5.78
C LEU A 163 -15.46 1.81 -5.99
N HIS A 164 -15.97 2.37 -4.90
CA HIS A 164 -17.06 3.36 -4.94
C HIS A 164 -16.65 4.64 -5.68
N LEU A 165 -15.45 5.16 -5.45
CA LEU A 165 -14.97 6.35 -6.16
C LEU A 165 -14.87 6.13 -7.66
N ILE A 166 -14.33 4.99 -8.11
CA ILE A 166 -14.27 4.65 -9.54
C ILE A 166 -15.69 4.54 -10.12
N ASN A 167 -16.60 3.85 -9.42
CA ASN A 167 -17.99 3.72 -9.82
C ASN A 167 -18.68 5.09 -10.00
N GLU A 168 -18.54 5.98 -9.01
CA GLU A 168 -19.15 7.30 -9.03
C GLU A 168 -18.55 8.21 -10.12
N VAL A 169 -17.24 8.13 -10.36
CA VAL A 169 -16.60 8.82 -11.50
C VAL A 169 -17.17 8.30 -12.82
N ASN A 170 -17.28 6.99 -13.00
CA ASN A 170 -17.84 6.39 -14.21
C ASN A 170 -19.30 6.81 -14.45
N LYS A 171 -20.14 6.79 -13.41
CA LYS A 171 -21.54 7.27 -13.49
C LYS A 171 -21.61 8.74 -13.90
N LYS A 172 -20.86 9.62 -13.23
CA LYS A 172 -20.86 11.06 -13.51
C LYS A 172 -20.30 11.35 -14.90
N TRP A 173 -19.30 10.59 -15.36
CA TRP A 173 -18.74 10.73 -16.70
C TRP A 173 -19.74 10.31 -17.78
N LYS A 174 -20.42 9.17 -17.57
CA LYS A 174 -21.51 8.71 -18.46
C LYS A 174 -22.67 9.72 -18.53
N ALA A 175 -23.03 10.35 -17.42
CA ALA A 175 -24.06 11.38 -17.39
C ALA A 175 -23.72 12.62 -18.24
N LEU A 176 -22.44 12.85 -18.53
CA LEU A 176 -21.97 13.87 -19.47
C LEU A 176 -21.93 13.38 -20.92
N LYS A 177 -22.51 12.22 -21.22
CA LYS A 177 -22.47 11.53 -22.53
C LYS A 177 -21.07 11.13 -22.98
N GLU A 178 -20.19 10.85 -22.03
CA GLU A 178 -18.82 10.39 -22.29
C GLU A 178 -18.67 8.91 -21.94
N GLU A 179 -17.77 8.22 -22.65
CA GLU A 179 -17.49 6.80 -22.39
C GLU A 179 -16.73 6.61 -21.07
N PRO A 180 -17.22 5.78 -20.12
CA PRO A 180 -16.52 5.47 -18.88
C PRO A 180 -15.18 4.77 -19.11
N VAL A 181 -14.13 5.33 -18.50
CA VAL A 181 -12.75 4.84 -18.62
C VAL A 181 -12.11 4.53 -17.26
N GLY A 182 -12.85 4.63 -16.16
CA GLY A 182 -12.31 4.54 -14.80
C GLY A 182 -11.61 5.84 -14.39
N ILE A 183 -10.47 5.73 -13.71
CA ILE A 183 -9.65 6.84 -13.19
C ILE A 183 -8.21 6.68 -13.70
N SER A 184 -7.60 7.74 -14.24
CA SER A 184 -6.20 7.71 -14.70
C SER A 184 -5.22 7.53 -13.54
N LYS A 185 -3.99 7.08 -13.80
CA LYS A 185 -2.94 6.99 -12.76
C LYS A 185 -2.71 8.29 -12.00
N GLU A 186 -2.73 9.44 -12.69
CA GLU A 186 -2.54 10.74 -12.03
C GLU A 186 -3.72 11.08 -11.11
N GLU A 187 -4.95 10.89 -11.60
CA GLU A 187 -6.16 11.10 -10.81
C GLU A 187 -6.19 10.12 -9.61
N PHE A 188 -5.82 8.86 -9.82
CA PHE A 188 -5.77 7.86 -8.77
C PHE A 188 -4.83 8.30 -7.65
N SER A 189 -3.57 8.63 -7.98
CA SER A 189 -2.57 9.07 -7.01
C SER A 189 -2.99 10.32 -6.23
N LEU A 190 -3.75 11.23 -6.85
CA LEU A 190 -4.20 12.46 -6.18
C LEU A 190 -5.44 12.24 -5.31
N PHE A 191 -6.46 11.56 -5.85
CA PHE A 191 -7.80 11.53 -5.27
C PHE A 191 -8.09 10.29 -4.42
N VAL A 192 -7.42 9.16 -4.65
CA VAL A 192 -7.68 7.91 -3.91
C VAL A 192 -7.04 7.95 -2.51
N PRO A 193 -5.71 8.14 -2.34
CA PRO A 193 -5.08 8.19 -1.01
C PRO A 193 -5.60 9.31 -0.09
N THR A 194 -6.25 10.32 -0.67
CA THR A 194 -6.79 11.50 0.06
C THR A 194 -8.30 11.40 0.34
N LEU A 195 -8.96 10.34 -0.13
CA LEU A 195 -10.32 9.98 0.29
C LEU A 195 -10.26 9.33 1.67
N ILE A 196 -10.38 10.14 2.72
CA ILE A 196 -10.23 9.70 4.12
C ILE A 196 -11.56 9.38 4.81
N ASN A 197 -12.69 9.76 4.20
CA ASN A 197 -14.03 9.56 4.74
C ASN A 197 -14.97 9.07 3.62
N TYR A 198 -15.74 8.01 3.87
CA TYR A 198 -16.64 7.43 2.87
C TYR A 198 -17.77 8.40 2.46
N LEU A 199 -18.18 9.30 3.35
CA LEU A 199 -19.18 10.33 3.04
C LEU A 199 -18.71 11.31 1.95
N ASP A 200 -17.40 11.38 1.71
CA ASP A 200 -16.82 12.29 0.73
C ASP A 200 -16.71 11.70 -0.68
N ILE A 201 -17.13 10.45 -0.92
CA ILE A 201 -16.98 9.77 -2.21
C ILE A 201 -17.57 10.59 -3.36
N ILE A 202 -18.81 11.06 -3.23
CA ILE A 202 -19.51 11.82 -4.27
C ILE A 202 -18.78 13.13 -4.57
N ARG A 203 -18.42 13.87 -3.52
CA ARG A 203 -17.67 15.13 -3.61
C ARG A 203 -16.28 14.94 -4.19
N GLN A 204 -15.63 13.82 -3.89
CA GLN A 204 -14.31 13.50 -4.42
C GLN A 204 -14.41 13.13 -5.91
N ALA A 205 -15.45 12.39 -6.32
CA ALA A 205 -15.72 12.10 -7.73
C ALA A 205 -15.95 13.39 -8.53
N GLU A 206 -16.66 14.38 -7.96
CA GLU A 206 -16.86 15.69 -8.61
C GLU A 206 -15.54 16.42 -8.88
N LYS A 207 -14.58 16.38 -7.95
CA LYS A 207 -13.24 16.95 -8.18
C LYS A 207 -12.50 16.25 -9.32
N VAL A 208 -12.69 14.95 -9.51
CA VAL A 208 -12.12 14.22 -10.65
C VAL A 208 -12.73 14.72 -11.95
N ILE A 209 -14.06 14.85 -12.00
CA ILE A 209 -14.78 15.31 -13.20
C ILE A 209 -14.41 16.76 -13.54
N ASP A 210 -14.35 17.64 -12.54
CA ASP A 210 -13.91 19.03 -12.68
C ASP A 210 -12.47 19.12 -13.22
N PHE A 211 -11.55 18.33 -12.65
CA PHE A 211 -10.18 18.24 -13.14
C PHE A 211 -10.10 17.83 -14.61
N ARG A 212 -10.91 16.85 -15.05
CA ARG A 212 -10.98 16.43 -16.46
C ARG A 212 -11.48 17.54 -17.37
N LYS A 213 -12.57 18.22 -16.99
CA LYS A 213 -13.15 19.32 -17.77
C LYS A 213 -12.13 20.44 -17.97
N GLN A 214 -11.51 20.88 -16.88
CA GLN A 214 -10.52 21.96 -16.93
C GLN A 214 -9.26 21.60 -17.72
N ILE A 215 -8.89 20.31 -17.84
CA ILE A 215 -7.83 19.86 -18.74
C ILE A 215 -8.28 19.93 -20.20
N ARG A 216 -9.50 19.49 -20.51
CA ARG A 216 -10.05 19.47 -21.88
C ARG A 216 -10.23 20.87 -22.45
N GLU A 217 -10.50 21.87 -21.62
CA GLU A 217 -10.56 23.29 -22.00
C GLU A 217 -9.23 23.87 -22.49
N ARG A 218 -8.09 23.20 -22.22
CA ARG A 218 -6.76 23.69 -22.61
C ARG A 218 -6.37 23.17 -23.98
N LYS A 219 -5.91 24.08 -24.84
CA LYS A 219 -5.66 23.79 -26.27
C LYS A 219 -4.32 23.11 -26.47
N SER A 220 -3.29 23.54 -25.73
CA SER A 220 -1.93 23.00 -25.89
C SER A 220 -1.49 22.11 -24.73
N ASP A 221 -0.55 21.20 -25.00
CA ASP A 221 0.03 20.35 -23.96
C ASP A 221 0.83 21.14 -22.92
N LYS A 222 1.40 22.29 -23.31
CA LYS A 222 2.05 23.24 -22.39
C LYS A 222 1.04 23.80 -21.39
N GLU A 223 -0.12 24.24 -21.85
CA GLU A 223 -1.21 24.73 -20.99
C GLU A 223 -1.75 23.62 -20.07
N LYS A 224 -1.97 22.42 -20.61
CA LYS A 224 -2.40 21.25 -19.81
C LYS A 224 -1.41 20.93 -18.70
N ARG A 225 -0.10 20.93 -19.00
CA ARG A 225 0.96 20.68 -18.01
C ARG A 225 1.00 21.77 -16.94
N ALA A 226 0.92 23.03 -17.34
CA ALA A 226 0.89 24.15 -16.40
C ALA A 226 -0.34 24.09 -15.49
N PHE A 227 -1.51 23.75 -16.04
CA PHE A 227 -2.73 23.54 -15.28
C PHE A 227 -2.59 22.40 -14.26
N ARG A 228 -2.16 21.20 -14.69
CA ARG A 228 -1.97 20.03 -13.80
C ARG A 228 -1.07 20.38 -12.63
N ASN A 229 0.04 21.07 -12.88
CA ASN A 229 0.98 21.50 -11.85
C ASN A 229 0.34 22.46 -10.83
N ARG A 230 -0.39 23.49 -11.31
CA ARG A 230 -1.10 24.43 -10.42
C ARG A 230 -2.21 23.75 -9.62
N TYR A 231 -3.03 22.94 -10.28
CA TYR A 231 -4.12 22.22 -9.63
C TYR A 231 -3.60 21.30 -8.51
N ARG A 232 -2.57 20.51 -8.79
CA ARG A 232 -1.95 19.60 -7.80
C ARG A 232 -1.40 20.36 -6.59
N LYS A 233 -0.69 21.47 -6.80
CA LYS A 233 -0.20 22.31 -5.70
C LYS A 233 -1.35 22.88 -4.85
N ASN A 234 -2.37 23.44 -5.50
CA ASN A 234 -3.54 23.99 -4.81
C ASN A 234 -4.32 22.91 -4.05
N PHE A 235 -4.44 21.72 -4.64
CA PHE A 235 -5.07 20.57 -3.99
C PHE A 235 -4.30 20.15 -2.73
N ALA A 236 -2.98 20.01 -2.82
CA ALA A 236 -2.13 19.62 -1.70
C ALA A 236 -2.13 20.68 -0.59
N ALA A 237 -2.08 21.98 -0.94
CA ALA A 237 -2.19 23.08 0.00
C ALA A 237 -3.52 23.03 0.78
N LYS A 238 -4.64 22.85 0.07
CA LYS A 238 -5.97 22.70 0.69
C LYS A 238 -6.09 21.44 1.55
N PHE A 239 -5.51 20.33 1.12
CA PHE A 239 -5.57 19.07 1.86
C PHE A 239 -4.82 19.16 3.20
N LEU A 240 -3.62 19.73 3.19
CA LEU A 240 -2.79 19.91 4.38
C LEU A 240 -3.24 21.10 5.25
N ASN A 241 -4.01 22.02 4.66
CA ASN A 241 -4.31 23.34 5.23
C ASN A 241 -3.01 24.13 5.53
N THR A 242 -2.15 24.27 4.52
CA THR A 242 -0.86 24.96 4.63
C THR A 242 -0.48 25.66 3.32
N SER A 243 0.34 26.70 3.43
CA SER A 243 1.02 27.38 2.32
C SER A 243 2.50 26.98 2.19
N ASP A 244 3.02 26.12 3.07
CA ASP A 244 4.43 25.68 3.01
C ASP A 244 4.70 24.82 1.76
N ASN A 245 5.48 25.37 0.84
CA ASN A 245 5.90 24.72 -0.39
C ASN A 245 6.66 23.40 -0.16
N LYS A 246 7.44 23.27 0.92
CA LYS A 246 8.18 22.05 1.22
C LYS A 246 7.23 20.92 1.60
N ALA A 247 6.28 21.18 2.51
CA ALA A 247 5.23 20.24 2.87
C ALA A 247 4.34 19.85 1.67
N ILE A 248 3.96 20.82 0.84
CA ILE A 248 3.15 20.61 -0.38
C ILE A 248 3.88 19.67 -1.36
N ASN A 249 5.15 19.96 -1.68
CA ASN A 249 5.92 19.14 -2.62
C ASN A 249 6.20 17.75 -2.06
N SER A 250 6.48 17.64 -0.74
CA SER A 250 6.64 16.35 -0.07
C SER A 250 5.38 15.49 -0.17
N LEU A 251 4.20 16.08 0.08
CA LEU A 251 2.93 15.36 -0.09
C LEU A 251 2.75 14.89 -1.54
N LEU A 252 2.99 15.74 -2.53
CA LEU A 252 2.80 15.38 -3.95
C LEU A 252 3.71 14.24 -4.40
N ASN A 253 4.94 14.18 -3.88
CA ASN A 253 5.86 13.06 -4.12
C ASN A 253 5.35 11.78 -3.46
N ASN A 254 4.94 11.87 -2.19
CA ASN A 254 4.38 10.73 -1.45
C ASN A 254 3.12 10.18 -2.12
N LEU A 255 2.22 11.05 -2.60
CA LEU A 255 0.99 10.64 -3.28
C LEU A 255 1.25 9.83 -4.54
N LYS A 256 2.30 10.15 -5.30
CA LYS A 256 2.71 9.36 -6.47
C LYS A 256 3.07 7.94 -6.06
N ASP A 257 3.97 7.81 -5.09
CA ASP A 257 4.43 6.51 -4.60
C ASP A 257 3.29 5.70 -3.96
N TYR A 258 2.42 6.37 -3.19
CA TYR A 258 1.29 5.73 -2.53
C TYR A 258 0.23 5.28 -3.53
N GLY A 259 -0.05 6.07 -4.56
CA GLY A 259 -0.95 5.71 -5.64
C GLY A 259 -0.45 4.49 -6.41
N ASP A 260 0.80 4.51 -6.86
CA ASP A 260 1.40 3.40 -7.61
C ASP A 260 1.40 2.09 -6.80
N ASN A 261 1.77 2.15 -5.52
CA ASN A 261 1.75 0.98 -4.64
C ASN A 261 0.32 0.50 -4.38
N THR A 262 -0.63 1.42 -4.20
CA THR A 262 -2.04 1.07 -3.99
C THR A 262 -2.63 0.37 -5.20
N ILE A 263 -2.37 0.86 -6.42
CA ILE A 263 -2.80 0.22 -7.66
C ILE A 263 -2.23 -1.20 -7.75
N ARG A 264 -0.94 -1.39 -7.47
CA ARG A 264 -0.29 -2.71 -7.54
C ARG A 264 -0.98 -3.72 -6.63
N TYR A 265 -1.21 -3.36 -5.38
CA TYR A 265 -1.81 -4.24 -4.39
C TYR A 265 -3.30 -4.48 -4.64
N PHE A 266 -4.08 -3.43 -4.94
CA PHE A 266 -5.51 -3.60 -5.19
C PHE A 266 -5.79 -4.41 -6.45
N ARG A 267 -4.92 -4.36 -7.46
CA ARG A 267 -5.05 -5.22 -8.65
C ARG A 267 -4.92 -6.70 -8.34
N LEU A 268 -4.19 -7.10 -7.29
CA LEU A 268 -4.10 -8.50 -6.91
C LEU A 268 -5.47 -9.09 -6.60
N THR A 269 -6.38 -8.30 -6.05
CA THR A 269 -7.76 -8.73 -5.76
C THR A 269 -8.56 -9.09 -7.01
N ARG A 270 -8.12 -8.65 -8.20
CA ARG A 270 -8.81 -8.78 -9.48
C ARG A 270 -10.18 -8.06 -9.51
N TYR A 271 -10.45 -7.09 -8.63
CA TYR A 271 -11.65 -6.22 -8.66
C TYR A 271 -11.42 -4.91 -9.43
N ILE A 272 -10.16 -4.56 -9.66
CA ILE A 272 -9.75 -3.47 -10.54
C ILE A 272 -8.80 -4.00 -11.60
N TYR A 273 -8.85 -3.41 -12.79
CA TYR A 273 -7.97 -3.74 -13.89
C TYR A 273 -7.37 -2.48 -14.52
N ILE A 274 -6.34 -2.66 -15.34
CA ILE A 274 -5.69 -1.59 -16.07
C ILE A 274 -6.20 -1.61 -17.51
N ARG A 275 -6.55 -0.44 -18.06
CA ARG A 275 -6.97 -0.27 -19.45
C ARG A 275 -6.34 0.97 -20.09
N GLY A 276 -6.54 1.12 -21.40
CA GLY A 276 -6.00 2.24 -22.18
C GLY A 276 -4.47 2.27 -22.13
N SER A 277 -3.83 1.14 -22.49
CA SER A 277 -2.37 1.00 -22.55
C SER A 277 -1.64 1.36 -21.26
N GLY A 278 -2.23 1.03 -20.11
CA GLY A 278 -1.59 1.31 -18.82
C GLY A 278 -1.98 2.63 -18.17
N TYR A 279 -2.87 3.42 -18.78
CA TYR A 279 -3.16 4.78 -18.32
C TYR A 279 -4.26 4.84 -17.27
N TYR A 280 -5.28 3.99 -17.39
CA TYR A 280 -6.47 4.03 -16.55
C TYR A 280 -6.64 2.79 -15.68
N ILE A 281 -7.29 2.99 -14.53
CA ILE A 281 -7.66 1.99 -13.54
C ILE A 281 -9.18 2.01 -13.46
N ASP A 282 -9.81 0.87 -13.70
CA ASP A 282 -11.26 0.74 -13.76
C ASP A 282 -11.73 -0.53 -13.04
N LEU A 283 -13.04 -0.66 -12.82
CA LEU A 283 -13.64 -1.82 -12.17
C LEU A 283 -13.64 -3.04 -13.11
N GLU A 284 -13.25 -4.22 -12.62
CA GLU A 284 -13.19 -5.45 -13.42
C GLU A 284 -14.61 -5.89 -13.86
N PRO A 285 -14.97 -5.81 -15.16
CA PRO A 285 -16.32 -6.12 -15.62
C PRO A 285 -16.74 -7.57 -15.35
N ARG A 286 -15.76 -8.49 -15.33
CA ARG A 286 -16.03 -9.91 -15.05
C ARG A 286 -16.50 -10.17 -13.62
N ARG A 287 -16.24 -9.24 -12.68
CA ARG A 287 -16.69 -9.30 -11.28
C ARG A 287 -17.93 -8.45 -10.99
N HIS A 288 -18.73 -8.14 -12.01
CA HIS A 288 -19.86 -7.23 -11.86
C HIS A 288 -20.90 -7.68 -10.80
N ILE A 289 -21.07 -8.99 -10.57
CA ILE A 289 -21.99 -9.51 -9.56
C ILE A 289 -21.48 -9.15 -8.16
N GLU A 290 -20.22 -9.46 -7.87
CA GLU A 290 -19.59 -9.17 -6.58
C GLU A 290 -19.42 -7.66 -6.37
N LEU A 291 -19.04 -6.92 -7.42
CA LEU A 291 -18.96 -5.47 -7.40
C LEU A 291 -20.31 -4.84 -7.07
N LYS A 292 -21.42 -5.30 -7.66
CA LYS A 292 -22.76 -4.83 -7.29
C LYS A 292 -23.02 -5.00 -5.80
N LYS A 293 -22.67 -6.16 -5.21
CA LYS A 293 -22.84 -6.40 -3.76
C LYS A 293 -21.97 -5.48 -2.90
N LEU A 294 -20.76 -5.13 -3.35
CA LEU A 294 -19.84 -4.24 -2.63
C LEU A 294 -20.19 -2.74 -2.78
N LEU A 295 -20.97 -2.40 -3.81
CA LEU A 295 -21.34 -1.04 -4.18
C LEU A 295 -22.75 -0.64 -3.73
N VAL A 296 -23.45 -1.51 -3.01
CA VAL A 296 -24.74 -1.24 -2.34
C VAL A 296 -24.50 -0.53 -1.01
#